data_AF-A0A0S7X5X3-F1
#
_entry.id   AF-A0A0S7X5X3-F1
#
_cell.length_a   1.000
_cell.length_b   1.000
_cell.length_c   1.000
_cell.angle_alpha   90.00
_cell.angle_beta   90.00
_cell.angle_gamma   90.00
#
_symmetry.space_group_name_H-M   'P 1'
#
loop_
_entity.id
_entity.type
_entity.pdbx_description
1 polymer ?
#
loop_
_entity_poly.entity_id
_entity_poly.type
_entity_poly.pdbx_seq_one_letter_code
_entity_poly.pdbx_strand_id
1 'polypeptide(L)' 'MGYSTKEFLKKIDVSEATLRRWIAEGNRIPELNTAKRDWRGWRIWGEEHVQAVLEYKKNKMSDK' A
#
# COMPACT_ATOMS: atom_id res chain seq x y z
N MET A 1 4.88 3.89 -14.06
CA MET A 1 5.79 4.73 -13.23
C MET A 1 5.69 4.25 -11.80
N GLY A 2 6.80 4.20 -11.07
CA GLY A 2 6.82 3.79 -9.67
C GLY A 2 6.72 4.97 -8.72
N TYR A 3 5.90 4.87 -7.69
CA TYR A 3 5.74 5.87 -6.64
C TYR A 3 6.70 5.59 -5.48
N SER A 4 7.22 6.66 -4.91
CA SER A 4 7.87 6.60 -3.60
C SER A 4 6.86 6.26 -2.50
N THR A 5 7.33 5.76 -1.35
CA THR A 5 6.44 5.48 -0.21
C THR A 5 5.68 6.73 0.23
N LYS A 6 6.29 7.93 0.18
CA LYS A 6 5.62 9.19 0.51
C LYS A 6 4.47 9.53 -0.44
N GLU A 7 4.69 9.36 -1.75
CA GLU A 7 3.66 9.61 -2.74
C GLU A 7 2.53 8.58 -2.67
N PHE A 8 2.90 7.33 -2.45
CA PHE A 8 1.96 6.25 -2.24
C PHE A 8 1.01 6.57 -1.07
N LEU A 9 1.56 6.92 0.09
CA LEU A 9 0.80 7.30 1.29
C LEU A 9 -0.13 8.49 1.05
N LYS A 10 0.32 9.50 0.29
CA LYS A 10 -0.52 10.65 -0.10
C LYS A 10 -1.70 10.23 -0.99
N LYS A 11 -1.49 9.31 -1.94
CA LYS A 11 -2.56 8.84 -2.83
C LYS A 11 -3.64 8.05 -2.11
N ILE A 12 -3.24 7.19 -1.19
CA ILE A 12 -4.18 6.33 -0.45
C ILE A 12 -4.79 7.02 0.77
N ASP A 13 -4.27 8.20 1.16
CA ASP A 13 -4.63 8.93 2.38
C ASP A 13 -4.56 8.01 3.61
N VAL A 14 -3.36 7.50 3.87
CA VAL A 14 -3.07 6.58 4.99
C VAL A 14 -1.74 6.97 5.63
N SER A 15 -1.67 6.88 6.96
CA SER A 15 -0.44 7.10 7.71
C SER A 15 0.58 5.99 7.49
N GLU A 16 1.86 6.33 7.50
CA GLU A 16 2.95 5.36 7.36
C GLU A 16 2.88 4.23 8.40
N ALA A 17 2.47 4.54 9.63
CA ALA A 17 2.29 3.54 10.69
C ALA A 17 1.25 2.47 10.31
N THR A 18 0.14 2.87 9.68
CA THR A 18 -0.91 1.96 9.23
C THR A 18 -0.42 1.09 8.08
N LEU A 19 0.28 1.69 7.11
CA LEU A 19 0.92 0.94 6.02
C LEU A 19 1.89 -0.12 6.55
N ARG A 20 2.76 0.26 7.50
CA ARG A 20 3.71 -0.67 8.13
C ARG A 20 2.98 -1.81 8.86
N ARG A 21 1.86 -1.54 9.54
CA ARG A 21 1.04 -2.59 10.18
C ARG A 21 0.49 -3.56 9.14
N TRP A 22 -0.09 -3.05 8.04
CA TRP A 22 -0.64 -3.92 6.99
C TRP A 22 0.42 -4.80 6.34
N ILE A 23 1.61 -4.26 6.10
CA ILE A 23 2.76 -5.02 5.60
C ILE A 23 3.21 -6.06 6.63
N ALA A 24 3.27 -5.70 7.91
CA ALA A 24 3.67 -6.61 8.99
C ALA A 24 2.65 -7.73 9.22
N GLU A 25 1.35 -7.45 9.06
CA GLU A 25 0.28 -8.45 9.12
C GLU A 25 0.32 -9.41 7.93
N GLY A 26 0.86 -8.99 6.79
CA GLY A 26 1.12 -9.83 5.61
C GLY A 26 -0.12 -10.27 4.81
N ASN A 27 -1.24 -10.50 5.48
CA ASN A 27 -2.47 -11.07 4.90
C ASN A 27 -3.57 -10.04 4.62
N ARG A 28 -3.37 -8.79 5.02
CA ARG A 28 -4.43 -7.78 4.96
C ARG A 28 -4.63 -7.22 3.56
N ILE A 29 -3.52 -6.97 2.86
CA ILE A 29 -3.47 -6.54 1.46
C ILE A 29 -2.25 -7.24 0.85
N PRO A 30 -2.39 -8.47 0.31
CA PRO A 30 -1.26 -9.28 -0.16
C PRO A 30 -0.46 -8.60 -1.27
N GLU A 31 -1.10 -7.76 -2.07
CA GLU A 31 -0.50 -6.94 -3.12
C GLU A 31 0.58 -6.01 -2.56
N LEU A 32 0.49 -5.55 -1.30
CA LEU A 32 1.55 -4.72 -0.72
C LEU A 32 2.90 -5.46 -0.60
N ASN A 33 2.88 -6.80 -0.60
CA ASN A 33 4.08 -7.62 -0.52
C ASN A 33 4.76 -7.82 -1.88
N THR A 34 4.08 -7.57 -2.99
CA THR A 34 4.65 -7.69 -4.35
C THR A 34 5.46 -6.46 -4.75
N ALA A 35 5.44 -5.41 -3.92
CA ALA A 35 6.19 -4.18 -4.14
C ALA A 35 7.70 -4.44 -4.29
N LYS A 36 8.22 -4.05 -5.46
CA LYS A 36 9.66 -4.16 -5.78
C LYS A 36 10.48 -3.22 -4.90
N ARG A 37 11.76 -3.55 -4.71
CA ARG A 37 12.72 -2.69 -4.04
C ARG A 37 13.68 -2.09 -5.05
N ASP A 38 13.96 -0.81 -4.88
CA ASP A 38 15.00 -0.10 -5.61
C ASP A 38 16.40 -0.53 -5.14
N TRP A 39 17.46 -0.12 -5.85
CA TRP A 39 18.86 -0.39 -5.48
C TRP A 39 19.23 0.17 -4.10
N ARG A 40 18.50 1.18 -3.60
CA ARG A 40 18.62 1.70 -2.23
C ARG A 40 17.84 0.91 -1.16
N GLY A 41 17.18 -0.18 -1.55
CA GLY A 41 16.33 -0.99 -0.67
C GLY A 41 14.97 -0.38 -0.38
N TRP A 42 14.60 0.72 -1.03
CA TRP A 42 13.30 1.38 -0.85
C TRP A 42 12.21 0.69 -1.66
N ARG A 43 11.02 0.52 -1.06
CA ARG A 43 9.87 -0.01 -1.79
C ARG A 43 9.39 1.00 -2.84
N ILE A 44 9.23 0.51 -4.06
CA ILE A 44 8.63 1.22 -5.18
C ILE A 44 7.21 0.69 -5.35
N TRP A 45 6.24 1.60 -5.29
CA TRP A 45 4.83 1.26 -5.39
C TRP A 45 4.32 1.51 -6.81
N GLY A 46 3.81 0.49 -7.49
CA GLY A 46 2.99 0.64 -8.70
C GLY A 46 1.56 1.11 -8.41
N GLU A 47 0.83 1.43 -9.49
CA GLU A 47 -0.60 1.74 -9.43
C GLU A 47 -1.44 0.57 -8.92
N GLU A 48 -1.03 -0.67 -9.20
CA GLU A 48 -1.66 -1.90 -8.70
C GLU A 48 -1.80 -1.89 -7.16
N HIS A 49 -0.77 -1.42 -6.45
CA HIS A 49 -0.82 -1.34 -4.99
C HIS A 49 -1.76 -0.24 -4.50
N VAL A 50 -1.87 0.86 -5.27
CA VAL A 50 -2.77 1.96 -4.93
C VAL A 50 -4.21 1.48 -5.06
N GLN A 51 -4.52 0.81 -6.16
CA GLN A 51 -5.84 0.23 -6.40
C GLN A 51 -6.19 -0.80 -5.32
N ALA A 52 -5.29 -1.73 -5.00
CA ALA A 52 -5.53 -2.73 -3.95
C ALA A 52 -5.90 -2.09 -2.59
N VAL A 53 -5.21 -1.02 -2.20
CA VAL A 53 -5.54 -0.29 -0.96
C VAL A 53 -6.88 0.44 -1.06
N LEU A 54 -7.18 1.09 -2.19
CA LEU A 54 -8.45 1.79 -2.38
C LEU A 54 -9.63 0.81 -2.39
N GLU A 55 -9.48 -0.35 -3.01
CA GLU A 55 -10.47 -1.43 -2.98
C GLU A 55 -10.65 -1.99 -1.57
N TYR A 56 -9.57 -2.22 -0.84
CA TYR A 56 -9.63 -2.59 0.57
C TYR A 56 -10.41 -1.56 1.41
N LYS A 57 -10.11 -0.26 1.24
CA LYS A 57 -10.83 0.84 1.93
C LYS A 57 -12.32 0.83 1.58
N LYS A 58 -12.67 0.62 0.32
CA LYS A 58 -14.06 0.55 -0.15
C LYS A 58 -14.81 -0.63 0.45
N ASN A 59 -14.22 -1.82 0.43
CA ASN A 59 -14.82 -3.02 1.02
C ASN A 59 -15.04 -2.88 2.53
N LYS A 60 -14.06 -2.31 3.24
CA LYS A 60 -14.20 -2.03 4.68
C LYS A 60 -15.32 -1.05 5.03
N MET A 61 -15.69 -0.17 4.10
CA MET A 61 -16.76 0.80 4.29
C MET A 61 -18.15 0.24 3.93
N SER A 62 -18.22 -0.85 3.16
CA SER A 62 -19.46 -1.55 2.82
C SER A 62 -19.88 -2.60 3.85
N ASP A 63 -18.98 -2.95 4.78
CA ASP A 63 -19.21 -3.89 5.89
C ASP A 63 -19.85 -3.21 7.12
N LYS A 64 -20.39 -1.99 6.95
CA LYS A 64 -20.96 -1.15 8.01
C LYS A 64 -22.31 -0.62 7.58
#